data_AF-A0A4Q6E5I4-F1
#
_entry.id   AF-A0A4Q6E5I4-F1
#
_cell.length_a   1.000
_cell.length_b   1.000
_cell.length_c   1.000
_cell.angle_alpha   90.00
_cell.angle_beta   90.00
_cell.angle_gamma   90.00
#
_symmetry.space_group_name_H-M   'P 1'
#
loop_
_entity.id
_entity.type
_entity.pdbx_description
1 polymer ?
#
loop_
_entity_poly.entity_id
_entity_poly.type
_entity_poly.pdbx_seq_one_letter_code
_entity_poly.pdbx_strand_id
1 'polypeptide(L)'
;MAFDAASLAQEKATDSGHPLSEWLKALESARASLKPTTISDEALSRFARASRTPEKFTVLARLLYGHEKSHANAGNIAGVIFLYTNDSQFSLGDWIDSIAYFHGWLAANGRKAEFLSMLEYLECSVASPEAQDGGQSLLRVVEEMLKLHGYEG
;
A
#
# COMPACT_ATOMS: atom_id res chain seq x y z
N MET A 1 -14.17 -10.68 14.48
CA MET A 1 -13.46 -11.88 14.00
C MET A 1 -11.98 -11.66 14.24
N ALA A 2 -11.26 -12.65 14.77
CA ALA A 2 -9.82 -12.53 14.96
C ALA A 2 -9.10 -12.67 13.60
N PHE A 3 -7.99 -11.96 13.42
CA PHE A 3 -7.12 -12.11 12.26
C PHE A 3 -6.55 -13.53 12.16
N ASP A 4 -6.99 -14.30 11.16
CA ASP A 4 -6.47 -15.64 10.87
C ASP A 4 -5.39 -15.55 9.79
N ALA A 5 -4.15 -15.36 10.23
CA ALA A 5 -2.99 -15.26 9.34
C ALA A 5 -2.76 -16.53 8.53
N ALA A 6 -3.06 -17.71 9.09
CA ALA A 6 -2.78 -18.99 8.44
C ALA A 6 -3.72 -19.24 7.27
N SER A 7 -5.02 -19.08 7.48
CA SER A 7 -6.01 -19.22 6.41
C SER A 7 -5.77 -18.20 5.29
N LEU A 8 -5.49 -16.95 5.64
CA LEU A 8 -5.21 -15.90 4.68
C LEU A 8 -3.91 -16.12 3.91
N ALA A 9 -2.85 -16.63 4.56
CA ALA A 9 -1.61 -16.97 3.87
C ALA A 9 -1.82 -18.11 2.86
N GLN A 10 -2.64 -19.11 3.20
CA GLN A 10 -2.97 -20.22 2.31
C GLN A 10 -3.77 -19.77 1.09
N GLU A 11 -4.76 -18.89 1.29
CA GLU A 11 -5.50 -18.20 0.23
C GLU A 11 -4.52 -17.49 -0.71
N LYS A 12 -3.65 -16.63 -0.17
CA LYS A 12 -2.72 -15.83 -0.97
C LYS A 12 -1.63 -16.62 -1.66
N ALA A 13 -1.10 -17.68 -1.04
CA ALA A 13 -0.10 -18.53 -1.67
C ALA A 13 -0.66 -19.23 -2.91
N THR A 14 -1.93 -19.66 -2.84
CA THR A 14 -2.64 -20.28 -3.96
C THR A 14 -2.88 -19.28 -5.09
N ASP A 15 -3.35 -18.07 -4.76
CA ASP A 15 -3.71 -17.05 -5.75
C ASP A 15 -2.50 -16.42 -6.44
N SER A 16 -1.42 -16.17 -5.70
CA SER A 16 -0.26 -15.42 -6.18
C SER A 16 0.88 -16.30 -6.72
N GLY A 17 0.87 -17.60 -6.41
CA GLY A 17 1.97 -18.51 -6.72
C GLY A 17 3.23 -18.32 -5.86
N HIS A 18 3.20 -17.42 -4.87
CA HIS A 18 4.31 -17.23 -3.93
C HIS A 18 4.28 -18.28 -2.80
N PRO A 19 5.44 -18.63 -2.22
CA PRO A 19 5.52 -19.58 -1.10
C PRO A 19 4.63 -19.21 0.09
N LEU A 20 3.94 -20.20 0.65
CA LEU A 20 3.12 -20.04 1.86
C LEU A 20 3.90 -19.43 3.03
N SER A 21 5.16 -19.85 3.21
CA SER A 21 6.02 -19.36 4.29
C SER A 21 6.32 -17.86 4.19
N GLU A 22 6.39 -17.30 2.98
CA GLU A 22 6.61 -15.87 2.76
C GLU A 22 5.37 -15.06 3.14
N TRP A 23 4.19 -15.50 2.71
CA TRP A 23 2.92 -14.87 3.10
C TRP A 23 2.65 -14.97 4.59
N LEU A 24 2.87 -16.14 5.21
CA LEU A 24 2.77 -16.31 6.66
C LEU A 24 3.65 -15.32 7.39
N LYS A 25 4.95 -15.29 7.05
CA LYS A 25 5.91 -14.37 7.67
C LYS A 25 5.49 -12.91 7.51
N ALA A 26 5.02 -12.52 6.33
CA ALA A 26 4.59 -11.15 6.06
C ALA A 26 3.36 -10.76 6.91
N LEU A 27 2.35 -11.63 6.98
CA LEU A 27 1.12 -11.40 7.72
C LEU A 27 1.34 -11.39 9.25
N GLU A 28 2.12 -12.33 9.76
CA GLU A 28 2.49 -12.39 11.19
C GLU A 28 3.30 -11.16 11.59
N SER A 29 4.29 -10.77 10.77
CA SER A 29 5.11 -9.58 11.03
C SER A 29 4.25 -8.31 11.04
N ALA A 30 3.32 -8.18 10.09
CA ALA A 30 2.41 -7.04 10.02
C ALA A 30 1.49 -6.97 11.25
N ARG A 31 0.85 -8.08 11.62
CA ARG A 31 -0.07 -8.12 12.77
C ARG A 31 0.66 -7.90 14.10
N ALA A 32 1.89 -8.39 14.25
CA ALA A 32 2.71 -8.17 15.44
C ALA A 32 3.18 -6.71 15.57
N SER A 33 3.41 -6.03 14.44
CA SER A 33 3.94 -4.65 14.44
C SER A 33 2.83 -3.60 14.53
N LEU A 34 1.69 -3.83 13.88
CA LEU A 34 0.59 -2.88 13.81
C LEU A 34 -0.35 -3.09 15.01
N LYS A 35 -0.75 -2.02 15.68
CA LYS A 35 -1.75 -2.12 16.75
C LYS A 35 -3.18 -2.21 16.18
N PRO A 36 -4.13 -2.83 16.90
CA PRO A 36 -5.55 -2.81 16.52
C PRO A 36 -6.13 -1.39 16.41
N THR A 37 -5.57 -0.43 17.15
CA THR A 37 -5.92 1.00 17.08
C THR A 37 -5.50 1.65 15.76
N THR A 38 -4.47 1.12 15.12
CA THR A 38 -3.92 1.63 13.85
C THR A 38 -4.65 1.05 12.66
N ILE A 39 -4.91 -0.26 12.74
CA ILE A 39 -5.59 -1.00 11.69
C ILE A 39 -6.37 -2.18 12.27
N SER A 40 -7.65 -2.25 11.90
CA SER A 40 -8.50 -3.37 12.23
C SER A 40 -8.06 -4.64 11.49
N ASP A 41 -8.37 -5.80 12.06
CA ASP A 41 -8.10 -7.10 11.43
C ASP A 41 -8.75 -7.22 10.04
N GLU A 42 -9.93 -6.63 9.88
CA GLU A 42 -10.65 -6.58 8.61
C GLU A 42 -9.89 -5.73 7.58
N ALA A 43 -9.46 -4.53 7.95
CA ALA A 43 -8.69 -3.66 7.07
C ALA A 43 -7.35 -4.30 6.67
N LEU A 44 -6.65 -4.91 7.61
CA LEU A 44 -5.40 -5.62 7.33
C LEU A 44 -5.62 -6.80 6.37
N SER A 45 -6.70 -7.56 6.57
CA SER A 45 -7.08 -8.65 5.67
C SER A 45 -7.42 -8.15 4.26
N ARG A 46 -8.11 -7.00 4.15
CA ARG A 46 -8.41 -6.36 2.87
C ARG A 46 -7.14 -5.96 2.12
N PHE A 47 -6.17 -5.35 2.79
CA PHE A 47 -4.88 -5.04 2.16
C PHE A 47 -4.12 -6.28 1.72
N ALA A 48 -4.08 -7.32 2.55
CA ALA A 48 -3.43 -8.59 2.21
C ALA A 48 -4.07 -9.24 0.97
N ARG A 49 -5.42 -9.26 0.90
CA ARG A 49 -6.16 -9.76 -0.26
C ARG A 49 -5.87 -8.98 -1.53
N ALA A 50 -5.85 -7.66 -1.44
CA ALA A 50 -5.53 -6.79 -2.58
C ALA A 50 -4.06 -6.82 -3.01
N SER A 51 -3.15 -7.22 -2.11
CA SER A 51 -1.72 -7.28 -2.41
C SER A 51 -1.39 -8.42 -3.36
N ARG A 52 -0.62 -8.12 -4.41
CA ARG A 52 -0.19 -9.12 -5.41
C ARG A 52 0.98 -9.99 -4.94
N THR A 53 1.82 -9.47 -4.06
CA THR A 53 3.05 -10.13 -3.57
C THR A 53 3.25 -9.88 -2.07
N PRO A 54 3.91 -10.80 -1.34
CA PRO A 54 4.21 -10.61 0.08
C PRO A 54 5.15 -9.42 0.33
N GLU A 55 6.04 -9.09 -0.61
CA GLU A 55 6.95 -7.95 -0.52
C GLU A 55 6.19 -6.63 -0.52
N LYS A 56 5.26 -6.45 -1.46
CA LYS A 56 4.45 -5.22 -1.56
C LYS A 56 3.56 -5.03 -0.33
N PHE A 57 2.95 -6.11 0.15
CA PHE A 57 2.22 -6.09 1.41
C PHE A 57 3.12 -5.67 2.59
N THR A 58 4.33 -6.22 2.66
CA THR A 58 5.31 -5.90 3.71
C THR A 58 5.73 -4.42 3.65
N VAL A 59 5.92 -3.85 2.45
CA VAL A 59 6.21 -2.42 2.29
C VAL A 59 5.07 -1.57 2.84
N LEU A 60 3.82 -1.90 2.48
CA LEU A 60 2.65 -1.20 3.01
C LEU A 60 2.58 -1.28 4.54
N ALA A 61 2.73 -2.48 5.11
CA ALA A 61 2.69 -2.68 6.56
C ALA A 61 3.78 -1.87 7.29
N ARG A 62 4.98 -1.75 6.71
CA ARG A 62 6.06 -0.92 7.25
C ARG A 62 5.73 0.57 7.19
N LEU A 63 5.12 1.04 6.10
CA LEU A 63 4.72 2.43 5.95
C LEU A 63 3.60 2.80 6.94
N LEU A 64 2.61 1.92 7.13
CA LEU A 64 1.57 2.07 8.15
C LEU A 64 2.17 2.17 9.55
N TYR A 65 3.11 1.28 9.88
CA TYR A 65 3.79 1.28 11.18
C TYR A 65 4.64 2.55 11.37
N GLY A 66 5.39 2.96 10.35
CA GLY A 66 6.19 4.18 10.37
C GLY A 66 5.33 5.42 10.60
N HIS A 67 4.19 5.51 9.92
CA HIS A 67 3.26 6.61 10.09
C HIS A 67 2.66 6.67 11.51
N GLU A 68 2.23 5.54 12.08
CA GLU A 68 1.76 5.46 13.47
C GLU A 68 2.82 5.97 14.46
N LYS A 69 4.07 5.56 14.24
CA LYS A 69 5.18 5.93 15.13
C LYS A 69 5.49 7.43 15.07
N SER A 70 5.47 8.03 13.87
CA SER A 70 5.70 9.47 13.69
C SER A 70 4.50 10.30 14.17
N HIS A 71 3.30 9.73 14.15
CA HIS A 71 2.07 10.45 14.47
C HIS A 71 1.13 9.62 15.35
N ALA A 72 1.40 9.59 16.66
CA ALA A 72 0.67 8.78 17.63
C ALA A 72 -0.85 9.01 17.70
N ASN A 73 -1.40 9.99 16.97
CA ASN A 73 -2.83 10.32 16.88
C ASN A 73 -3.30 10.76 15.47
N ALA A 74 -2.56 10.50 14.38
CA ALA A 74 -2.89 11.03 13.03
C ALA A 74 -4.16 10.45 12.35
N GLY A 75 -5.08 9.87 13.11
CA GLY A 75 -6.27 9.27 12.55
C GLY A 75 -5.97 7.98 11.78
N ASN A 76 -7.00 7.46 11.13
CA ASN A 76 -6.97 6.16 10.49
C ASN A 76 -6.41 6.28 9.07
N ILE A 77 -5.08 6.23 8.92
CA ILE A 77 -4.40 6.29 7.61
C ILE A 77 -4.83 5.16 6.67
N ALA A 78 -5.20 3.98 7.20
CA ALA A 78 -5.80 2.91 6.39
C ALA A 78 -7.15 3.34 5.80
N GLY A 79 -7.94 4.09 6.58
CA GLY A 79 -9.18 4.73 6.13
C GLY A 79 -8.95 5.74 5.00
N VAL A 80 -7.87 6.52 5.05
CA VAL A 80 -7.49 7.45 3.97
C VAL A 80 -7.19 6.69 2.68
N ILE A 81 -6.41 5.60 2.74
CA ILE A 81 -6.13 4.77 1.56
C ILE A 81 -7.43 4.20 0.98
N PHE A 82 -8.36 3.72 1.81
CA PHE A 82 -9.65 3.23 1.33
C PHE A 82 -10.51 4.33 0.72
N LEU A 83 -10.50 5.54 1.30
CA LEU A 83 -11.21 6.70 0.74
C LEU A 83 -10.70 7.01 -0.66
N TYR A 84 -9.38 7.20 -0.81
CA TYR A 84 -8.77 7.48 -2.11
C TYR A 84 -8.97 6.35 -3.12
N THR A 85 -8.93 5.09 -2.67
CA THR A 85 -9.23 3.96 -3.55
C THR A 85 -10.68 4.03 -4.03
N ASN A 86 -11.64 4.24 -3.13
CA ASN A 86 -13.07 4.27 -3.46
C ASN A 86 -13.45 5.46 -4.36
N ASP A 87 -12.76 6.59 -4.21
CA ASP A 87 -13.00 7.81 -4.99
C ASP A 87 -12.23 7.80 -6.34
N SER A 88 -11.47 6.73 -6.61
CA SER A 88 -10.70 6.55 -7.84
C SER A 88 -11.26 5.42 -8.71
N GLN A 89 -10.91 5.44 -10.00
CA GLN A 89 -11.17 4.31 -10.91
C GLN A 89 -10.22 3.12 -10.69
N PHE A 90 -9.22 3.25 -9.81
CA PHE A 90 -8.16 2.27 -9.63
C PHE A 90 -8.45 1.33 -8.47
N SER A 91 -8.06 0.06 -8.61
CA SER A 91 -8.29 -0.92 -7.56
C SER A 91 -7.36 -0.71 -6.36
N LEU A 92 -7.73 -1.23 -5.19
CA LEU A 92 -6.86 -1.24 -4.03
C LEU A 92 -5.49 -1.91 -4.33
N GLY A 93 -5.48 -2.92 -5.19
CA GLY A 93 -4.24 -3.58 -5.61
C GLY A 93 -3.33 -2.65 -6.42
N ASP A 94 -3.89 -1.81 -7.28
CA ASP A 94 -3.11 -0.83 -8.04
C ASP A 94 -2.54 0.27 -7.14
N TRP A 95 -3.29 0.69 -6.12
CA TRP A 95 -2.79 1.58 -5.07
C TRP A 95 -1.63 0.97 -4.30
N ILE A 96 -1.73 -0.29 -3.84
CA ILE A 96 -0.66 -0.97 -3.12
C ILE A 96 0.59 -1.11 -4.01
N ASP A 97 0.40 -1.49 -5.27
CA ASP A 97 1.50 -1.58 -6.25
C ASP A 97 2.21 -0.24 -6.43
N SER A 98 1.44 0.85 -6.54
CA SER A 98 1.96 2.21 -6.74
C SER A 98 2.67 2.75 -5.51
N ILE A 99 2.13 2.49 -4.30
CA ILE A 99 2.79 2.81 -3.03
C ILE A 99 4.15 2.10 -2.94
N ALA A 100 4.18 0.79 -3.25
CA ALA A 100 5.41 0.01 -3.18
C ALA A 100 6.45 0.49 -4.21
N TYR A 101 6.00 0.80 -5.43
CA TYR A 101 6.86 1.36 -6.47
C TYR A 101 7.44 2.72 -6.05
N PHE A 102 6.58 3.65 -5.61
CA PHE A 102 7.01 4.97 -5.22
C PHE A 102 7.98 4.92 -4.02
N HIS A 103 7.69 4.09 -3.01
CA HIS A 103 8.63 3.84 -1.91
C HIS A 103 10.00 3.35 -2.42
N GLY A 104 10.01 2.41 -3.37
CA GLY A 104 11.24 1.92 -3.99
C GLY A 104 11.98 3.01 -4.77
N TRP A 105 11.26 3.84 -5.51
CA TRP A 105 11.81 4.98 -6.25
C TRP A 105 12.48 5.99 -5.31
N LEU A 106 11.84 6.34 -4.18
CA LEU A 106 12.42 7.23 -3.18
C LEU A 106 13.75 6.67 -2.66
N ALA A 107 13.77 5.39 -2.27
CA ALA A 107 14.96 4.72 -1.78
C ALA A 107 16.09 4.69 -2.82
N ALA A 108 15.78 4.38 -4.08
CA ALA A 108 16.74 4.34 -5.18
C ALA A 108 17.36 5.72 -5.47
N ASN A 109 16.62 6.80 -5.19
CA ASN A 109 17.07 8.19 -5.37
C ASN A 109 17.63 8.82 -4.09
N GLY A 110 17.84 8.04 -3.02
CA GLY A 110 18.34 8.54 -1.74
C GLY A 110 17.38 9.50 -1.02
N ARG A 111 16.10 9.46 -1.36
CA ARG A 111 15.04 10.32 -0.81
C ARG A 111 14.21 9.58 0.24
N LYS A 112 13.51 10.35 1.06
CA LYS A 112 12.50 9.88 2.02
C LYS A 112 11.32 10.83 1.95
N ALA A 113 10.12 10.29 2.14
CA ALA A 113 8.90 11.06 2.21
C ALA A 113 8.05 10.53 3.37
N GLU A 114 7.28 11.42 3.99
CA GLU A 114 6.24 11.00 4.93
C GLU A 114 5.15 10.24 4.17
N PHE A 115 4.58 9.22 4.81
CA PHE A 115 3.65 8.33 4.12
C PHE A 115 2.40 9.07 3.62
N LEU A 116 1.90 10.05 4.37
CA LEU A 116 0.76 10.87 3.94
C LEU A 116 1.09 11.65 2.66
N SER A 117 2.25 12.29 2.59
CA SER A 117 2.70 13.03 1.40
C SER A 117 2.89 12.13 0.18
N MET A 118 3.25 10.86 0.39
CA MET A 118 3.24 9.88 -0.70
C MET A 118 1.81 9.62 -1.21
N LEU A 119 0.84 9.47 -0.30
CA LEU A 119 -0.56 9.24 -0.68
C LEU A 119 -1.16 10.45 -1.41
N GLU A 120 -0.86 11.68 -0.97
CA GLU A 120 -1.28 12.92 -1.63
C GLU A 120 -0.72 13.02 -3.06
N TYR A 121 0.54 12.62 -3.26
CA TYR A 121 1.12 12.57 -4.60
C TYR A 121 0.43 11.53 -5.49
N LEU A 122 0.09 10.36 -4.95
CA LEU A 122 -0.66 9.34 -5.68
C LEU A 122 -2.07 9.82 -6.02
N GLU A 123 -2.75 10.51 -5.10
CA GLU A 123 -4.05 11.15 -5.36
C GLU A 123 -3.95 12.17 -6.50
N CYS A 124 -2.91 13.01 -6.49
CA CYS A 124 -2.64 13.96 -7.57
C CYS A 124 -2.37 13.24 -8.90
N SER A 125 -1.68 12.09 -8.86
CA SER A 125 -1.46 11.25 -10.05
C SER A 125 -2.78 10.69 -10.58
N VAL A 126 -3.70 10.26 -9.71
CA VAL A 126 -5.05 9.81 -10.08
C VAL A 126 -5.87 10.94 -10.73
N ALA A 127 -5.73 12.17 -10.26
CA ALA A 127 -6.45 13.33 -10.78
C ALA A 127 -5.87 13.90 -12.10
N SER A 128 -4.70 13.40 -12.55
CA SER A 128 -4.07 13.86 -13.79
C SER A 128 -4.91 13.50 -15.02
N PRO A 129 -4.92 14.33 -16.09
CA PRO A 129 -5.59 14.01 -17.35
C PRO A 129 -5.19 12.64 -17.92
N GLU A 130 -3.90 12.31 -17.82
CA GLU A 130 -3.32 11.05 -18.28
C GLU A 130 -3.94 9.83 -17.58
N ALA A 131 -4.25 9.95 -16.29
CA ALA A 131 -4.96 8.91 -15.55
C ALA A 131 -6.43 8.83 -15.97
N GLN A 132 -7.09 9.96 -16.23
CA GLN A 132 -8.52 10.03 -16.56
C GLN A 132 -8.85 9.53 -17.97
N ASP A 133 -7.90 9.57 -18.90
CA ASP A 133 -8.06 9.05 -20.27
C ASP A 133 -8.25 7.52 -20.32
N GLY A 134 -7.99 6.83 -19.20
CA GLY A 134 -8.27 5.40 -19.02
C GLY A 134 -7.29 4.47 -19.73
N GLY A 135 -7.42 3.17 -19.48
CA GLY A 135 -6.61 2.13 -20.15
C GLY A 135 -5.20 1.90 -19.60
N GLN A 136 -4.73 2.73 -18.66
CA GLN A 136 -3.48 2.50 -17.92
C GLN A 136 -3.75 2.08 -16.48
N SER A 137 -2.83 1.32 -15.87
CA SER A 137 -2.85 1.06 -14.42
C SER A 137 -2.26 2.25 -13.66
N LEU A 138 -2.70 2.50 -12.42
CA LEU A 138 -2.14 3.59 -11.58
C LEU A 138 -0.61 3.53 -11.49
N LEU A 139 -0.05 2.32 -11.41
CA LEU A 139 1.40 2.14 -11.37
C LEU A 139 2.11 2.80 -12.56
N ARG A 140 1.56 2.69 -13.77
CA ARG A 140 2.13 3.28 -14.99
C ARG A 140 2.07 4.81 -14.96
N VAL A 141 0.92 5.35 -14.54
CA VAL A 141 0.75 6.79 -14.36
C VAL A 141 1.81 7.33 -13.39
N VAL A 142 1.98 6.66 -12.25
CA VAL A 142 2.94 7.07 -11.20
C VAL A 142 4.38 6.92 -11.67
N GLU A 143 4.70 5.86 -12.41
CA GLU A 143 6.00 5.67 -13.08
C GLU A 143 6.33 6.85 -14.00
N GLU A 144 5.38 7.27 -14.83
CA GLU A 144 5.55 8.38 -15.78
C GLU A 144 5.67 9.72 -15.06
N MET A 145 4.78 9.99 -14.09
CA MET A 145 4.80 11.22 -13.30
C MET A 145 6.13 11.39 -12.56
N LEU A 146 6.62 10.35 -11.88
CA LEU A 146 7.92 10.40 -11.18
C LEU A 146 9.10 10.54 -12.15
N LYS A 147 8.99 10.01 -13.36
CA LYS A 147 10.03 10.14 -14.38
C LYS A 147 10.09 11.55 -14.97
N LEU A 148 8.93 12.18 -15.20
CA LEU A 148 8.82 13.49 -15.85
C LEU A 148 9.01 14.64 -14.87
N HIS A 149 8.40 14.53 -13.69
CA HIS A 149 8.31 15.62 -12.71
C HIS A 149 9.11 15.34 -11.43
N GLY A 150 9.41 14.08 -11.14
CA GLY A 150 10.05 13.70 -9.88
C GLY A 150 9.12 13.88 -8.68
N TYR A 151 9.72 14.03 -7.50
CA TYR A 151 9.01 14.30 -6.25
C TYR A 151 9.80 15.29 -5.41
N GLU A 152 9.25 16.47 -5.13
CA GLU A 152 9.95 17.56 -4.44
C GLU A 152 9.63 17.70 -2.94
N GLY A 153 8.82 16.79 -2.38
CA GLY A 153 8.43 16.82 -0.96
C GLY A 153 9.55 16.53 0.02
#